data_AF-A0A3B9IIU0-F1
#
_entry.id   AF-A0A3B9IIU0-F1
#
_cell.length_a   1.000
_cell.length_b   1.000
_cell.length_c   1.000
_cell.angle_alpha   90.00
_cell.angle_beta   90.00
_cell.angle_gamma   90.00
#
_symmetry.space_group_name_H-M   'P 1'
#
loop_
_entity.id
_entity.type
_entity.pdbx_description
1 polymer ?
#
loop_
_entity_poly.entity_id
_entity_poly.type
_entity_poly.pdbx_seq_one_letter_code
_entity_poly.pdbx_strand_id
1 'polypeptide(L)'
;GVSRTYVSTNIAKGSPWNNVEGYVSPEIDKLFHEGASAFSDKKREGVYKVVQKKLVEDVPVAWLLELGFPTITRCNVKNLITTGIGVNDGFKDAWIE
;
A
#
# COMPACT_ATOMS: atom_id res chain seq x y z
N GLY A 1 -1.21 2.34 5.54
CA GLY A 1 -1.15 3.00 4.22
C GLY A 1 -2.37 2.63 3.38
N VAL A 2 -2.44 1.41 2.88
CA VAL A 2 -3.50 0.95 1.96
C VAL A 2 -4.84 0.67 2.65
N SER A 3 -4.83 0.36 3.95
CA SER A 3 -6.04 0.05 4.75
C SER A 3 -7.15 1.10 4.67
N ARG A 4 -6.81 2.37 4.44
CA ARG A 4 -7.78 3.48 4.31
C ARG A 4 -8.81 3.27 3.20
N THR A 5 -8.49 2.46 2.21
CA THR A 5 -9.41 2.09 1.12
C THR A 5 -10.50 1.14 1.60
N TYR A 6 -10.25 0.30 2.62
CA TYR A 6 -11.15 -0.79 3.00
C TYR A 6 -11.84 -0.62 4.34
N VAL A 7 -11.29 0.19 5.25
CA VAL A 7 -11.90 0.36 6.58
C VAL A 7 -13.18 1.19 6.48
N SER A 8 -14.26 0.72 7.11
CA SER A 8 -15.58 1.34 6.99
C SER A 8 -15.63 2.75 7.58
N THR A 9 -14.83 3.00 8.61
CA THR A 9 -14.72 4.31 9.27
C THR A 9 -14.08 5.38 8.39
N ASN A 10 -13.46 4.99 7.27
CA ASN A 10 -12.86 5.90 6.33
C ASN A 10 -13.76 6.22 5.13
N ILE A 11 -15.06 5.90 5.19
CA ILE A 11 -16.06 6.35 4.22
C ILE A 11 -16.40 7.82 4.50
N ALA A 12 -15.97 8.72 3.62
CA ALA A 12 -16.29 10.14 3.73
C ALA A 12 -16.68 10.73 2.36
N LYS A 13 -17.90 11.26 2.25
CA LYS A 13 -18.42 11.86 1.02
C LYS A 13 -17.56 13.05 0.60
N GLY A 14 -17.19 13.09 -0.68
CA GLY A 14 -16.39 14.16 -1.28
C GLY A 14 -14.87 13.99 -1.16
N SER A 15 -14.37 12.95 -0.49
CA SER A 15 -12.93 12.63 -0.44
C SER A 15 -12.58 11.52 -1.44
N PRO A 16 -11.72 11.78 -2.44
CA PRO A 16 -11.29 10.73 -3.38
C PRO A 16 -10.17 9.83 -2.81
N TRP A 17 -9.67 10.12 -1.61
CA TRP A 17 -8.51 9.44 -1.00
C TRP A 17 -8.88 8.32 -0.02
N ASN A 18 -10.17 8.05 0.09
CA ASN A 18 -10.81 7.28 1.15
C ASN A 18 -11.35 5.93 0.66
N ASN A 19 -12.16 5.27 1.47
CA ASN A 19 -12.99 4.16 1.01
C ASN A 19 -14.12 4.75 0.16
N VAL A 20 -13.89 4.81 -1.15
CA VAL A 20 -14.79 5.47 -2.13
C VAL A 20 -15.78 4.47 -2.71
N GLU A 21 -15.41 3.19 -2.74
CA GLU A 21 -16.27 2.06 -3.13
C GLU A 21 -17.42 1.80 -2.14
N GLY A 22 -17.32 2.33 -0.92
CA GLY A 22 -18.34 2.15 0.12
C GLY A 22 -18.33 0.75 0.71
N TYR A 23 -17.19 0.06 0.68
CA TYR A 23 -17.04 -1.29 1.19
C TYR A 23 -17.14 -1.30 2.71
N VAL A 24 -17.93 -2.23 3.27
CA VAL A 24 -18.13 -2.37 4.71
C VAL A 24 -18.02 -3.84 5.08
N SER A 25 -17.07 -4.15 5.96
CA SER A 25 -16.92 -5.48 6.55
C SER A 25 -16.40 -5.35 7.99
N PRO A 26 -17.24 -5.66 9.01
CA PRO A 26 -16.81 -5.60 10.41
C PRO A 26 -15.60 -6.50 10.70
N GLU A 27 -15.46 -7.59 9.96
CA GLU A 27 -14.31 -8.48 10.08
C GLU A 27 -13.03 -7.86 9.52
N ILE A 28 -13.09 -7.25 8.33
CA ILE A 28 -11.93 -6.54 7.77
C ILE A 28 -11.52 -5.38 8.67
N ASP A 29 -12.47 -4.62 9.21
CA ASP A 29 -12.19 -3.55 10.18
C ASP A 29 -11.44 -4.08 11.40
N LYS A 30 -11.92 -5.19 11.98
CA LYS A 30 -11.27 -5.85 13.12
C LYS A 30 -9.86 -6.33 12.77
N LEU A 31 -9.68 -6.98 11.63
CA LEU A 31 -8.39 -7.51 11.20
C LEU A 31 -7.38 -6.39 10.90
N PHE A 32 -7.81 -5.29 10.26
CA PHE A 32 -6.94 -4.13 10.07
C PHE A 32 -6.54 -3.48 11.40
N HIS A 33 -7.47 -3.38 12.36
CA HIS A 33 -7.16 -2.87 13.69
C HIS A 33 -6.16 -3.78 14.44
N GLU A 34 -6.37 -5.09 14.39
CA GLU A 34 -5.45 -6.07 14.98
C GLU A 34 -4.07 -6.00 14.32
N GLY A 35 -4.01 -6.00 12.98
CA GLY A 35 -2.77 -5.95 12.22
C GLY A 35 -1.97 -4.67 12.48
N ALA A 36 -2.63 -3.52 12.66
CA ALA A 36 -1.99 -2.26 13.00
C ALA A 36 -1.29 -2.29 14.37
N SER A 37 -1.87 -3.01 15.34
CA SER A 37 -1.35 -3.10 16.71
C SER A 37 -0.58 -4.39 16.99
N ALA A 38 -0.46 -5.29 16.00
CA ALA A 38 0.15 -6.59 16.19
C ALA A 38 1.66 -6.51 16.39
N PHE A 39 2.12 -7.19 17.44
CA PHE A 39 3.50 -7.58 17.66
C PHE A 39 3.54 -9.11 17.83
N SER A 40 4.47 -9.85 17.22
CA SER A 40 5.62 -9.49 16.38
C SER A 40 5.29 -9.40 14.87
N ASP A 41 6.30 -9.17 14.02
CA ASP A 41 6.17 -9.15 12.56
C ASP A 41 5.51 -10.42 12.01
N LYS A 42 5.83 -11.60 12.56
CA LYS A 42 5.21 -12.88 12.16
C LYS A 42 3.72 -12.91 12.45
N LYS A 43 3.27 -12.33 13.58
CA LYS A 43 1.84 -12.22 13.90
C LYS A 43 1.17 -11.25 12.93
N ARG A 44 1.78 -10.09 12.69
CA ARG A 44 1.27 -9.08 11.76
C ARG A 44 1.13 -9.62 10.33
N GLU A 45 2.12 -10.36 9.85
CA GLU A 45 2.09 -11.04 8.55
C GLU A 45 0.90 -12.00 8.46
N GLY A 46 0.68 -12.83 9.49
CA GLY A 46 -0.44 -13.76 9.54
C GLY A 46 -1.79 -13.06 9.41
N VAL A 47 -1.99 -11.95 10.14
CA VAL A 47 -3.22 -11.14 10.06
C VAL A 47 -3.41 -10.56 8.65
N TYR A 48 -2.37 -9.95 8.07
CA TYR A 48 -2.50 -9.34 6.74
C TYR A 48 -2.69 -10.36 5.61
N LYS A 49 -2.19 -11.59 5.74
CA LYS A 49 -2.52 -12.68 4.80
C LYS A 49 -4.03 -12.97 4.78
N VAL A 50 -4.66 -12.99 5.95
CA VAL A 50 -6.11 -13.21 6.05
C VAL A 50 -6.88 -12.03 5.44
N VAL A 51 -6.45 -10.79 5.73
CA VAL A 51 -7.02 -9.58 5.12
C VAL A 51 -6.96 -9.64 3.60
N GLN A 52 -5.78 -9.90 3.02
CA GLN A 52 -5.62 -9.94 1.56
C GLN A 52 -6.49 -11.03 0.93
N LYS A 53 -6.54 -12.23 1.53
CA LYS A 53 -7.40 -13.32 1.04
C LYS A 53 -8.86 -12.89 1.00
N LYS A 54 -9.37 -12.28 2.08
CA LYS A 54 -10.76 -11.82 2.15
C LYS A 54 -11.07 -10.71 1.15
N LEU A 55 -10.18 -9.73 1.00
CA LEU A 55 -10.39 -8.66 0.03
C LEU A 55 -10.43 -9.19 -1.42
N VAL A 56 -9.67 -10.24 -1.73
CA VAL A 56 -9.76 -10.90 -3.03
C VAL A 56 -11.10 -11.64 -3.20
N GLU A 57 -11.61 -12.27 -2.15
CA GLU A 57 -12.91 -12.96 -2.17
C GLU A 57 -14.09 -11.98 -2.29
N ASP A 58 -14.03 -10.84 -1.60
CA ASP A 58 -15.10 -9.83 -1.56
C ASP A 58 -15.10 -8.88 -2.77
N VAL A 59 -13.97 -8.78 -3.48
CA VAL A 59 -13.78 -7.94 -4.68
C VAL A 59 -14.28 -6.49 -4.49
N PRO A 60 -13.92 -5.78 -3.41
CA PRO A 60 -14.36 -4.39 -3.20
C PRO A 60 -13.76 -3.43 -4.24
N VAL A 61 -12.60 -3.80 -4.79
CA VAL A 61 -11.94 -3.10 -5.88
C VAL A 61 -11.52 -4.10 -6.95
N ALA A 62 -11.63 -3.68 -8.22
CA ALA A 62 -11.09 -4.43 -9.35
C ALA A 62 -9.62 -4.04 -9.55
N TRP A 63 -8.70 -4.91 -9.13
CA TRP A 63 -7.27 -4.72 -9.37
C TRP A 63 -6.94 -4.99 -10.83
N LEU A 64 -6.64 -3.94 -11.60
CA LEU A 64 -6.43 -4.06 -13.04
C LEU A 64 -4.96 -4.22 -13.43
N LEU A 65 -4.07 -3.49 -12.76
CA LEU A 65 -2.68 -3.33 -13.17
C LEU A 65 -1.78 -3.24 -11.94
N GLU A 66 -0.58 -3.79 -12.07
CA GLU A 66 0.55 -3.44 -11.23
C GLU A 66 1.47 -2.52 -12.03
N LEU A 67 1.59 -1.26 -11.60
CA LEU A 67 2.32 -0.24 -12.34
C LEU A 67 3.82 -0.32 -12.02
N GLY A 68 4.63 -0.63 -13.03
CA GLY A 68 6.06 -0.35 -13.01
C GLY A 68 6.33 1.08 -13.48
N PHE A 69 7.04 1.86 -12.68
CA PHE A 69 7.45 3.22 -13.04
C PHE A 69 8.91 3.22 -13.54
N PRO A 70 9.16 3.04 -14.85
CA PRO A 70 10.52 3.04 -15.38
C PRO A 70 11.18 4.41 -15.16
N THR A 71 12.45 4.39 -14.76
CA THR A 71 13.26 5.61 -14.62
C THR A 71 14.31 5.64 -15.72
N ILE A 72 14.34 6.73 -16.48
CA ILE A 72 15.35 6.97 -17.52
C ILE A 72 16.33 8.00 -16.97
N THR A 73 17.63 7.69 -17.03
CA THR A 73 18.70 8.57 -16.55
C THR A 73 19.91 8.56 -17.50
N ARG A 74 20.77 9.57 -17.40
CA ARG A 74 22.03 9.63 -18.14
C ARG A 74 23.03 8.63 -17.57
N CYS A 75 23.90 8.08 -18.44
CA CYS A 75 24.91 7.09 -18.04
C CYS A 75 25.92 7.59 -16.99
N ASN A 76 26.15 8.90 -16.92
CA ASN A 76 27.07 9.51 -15.96
C ASN A 76 26.40 9.80 -14.60
N VAL A 77 25.09 9.61 -14.46
CA VAL A 77 24.40 9.71 -13.17
C VAL A 77 24.46 8.34 -12.49
N LYS A 78 25.07 8.28 -11.30
CA LYS A 78 25.20 7.05 -10.52
C LYS A 78 24.35 7.12 -9.26
N ASN A 79 23.99 5.95 -8.72
CA ASN A 79 23.29 5.80 -7.44
C ASN A 79 21.99 6.62 -7.31
N LEU A 80 21.27 6.85 -8.42
CA LEU A 80 20.00 7.58 -8.42
C LEU A 80 18.87 6.80 -7.70
N ILE A 81 18.90 5.47 -7.75
CA ILE A 81 17.92 4.59 -7.10
C ILE A 81 18.68 3.59 -6.25
N THR A 82 18.52 3.69 -4.93
CA THR A 82 19.20 2.81 -3.96
C THR A 82 18.23 2.00 -3.11
N THR A 83 16.91 2.25 -3.20
CA THR A 83 15.88 1.55 -2.41
C THR A 83 14.68 1.14 -3.26
N GLY A 84 13.81 0.30 -2.70
CA GLY A 84 12.61 -0.22 -3.36
C GLY A 84 11.51 0.80 -3.65
N ILE A 85 11.59 2.03 -3.10
CA ILE A 85 10.63 3.11 -3.38
C ILE A 85 11.06 4.01 -4.56
N GLY A 86 12.14 3.63 -5.25
CA GLY A 86 12.61 4.30 -6.46
C GLY A 86 13.13 5.71 -6.18
N VAL A 87 12.88 6.63 -7.11
CA VAL A 87 13.28 8.04 -7.01
C VAL A 87 12.67 8.80 -5.82
N ASN A 88 11.63 8.23 -5.17
CA ASN A 88 11.02 8.84 -3.99
C ASN A 88 11.92 8.76 -2.74
N ASP A 89 12.97 7.94 -2.75
CA ASP A 89 14.00 7.93 -1.68
C ASP A 89 14.85 9.21 -1.66
N GLY A 90 14.70 10.06 -2.69
CA GLY A 90 15.50 11.26 -2.90
C GLY A 90 16.87 10.98 -3.50
N PHE A 91 17.70 12.02 -3.61
CA PHE A 91 18.98 11.99 -4.34
C PHE A 91 20.21 11.99 -3.43
N LYS A 92 20.06 11.57 -2.17
CA LYS A 92 21.11 11.65 -1.14
C LYS A 92 22.41 10.93 -1.54
N ASP A 93 22.31 9.83 -2.28
CA ASP A 93 23.46 9.00 -2.68
C ASP A 93 23.88 9.26 -4.14
N ALA A 94 23.13 10.09 -4.86
CA ALA A 94 23.30 10.28 -6.29
C ALA A 94 24.46 11.24 -6.60
N TRP A 95 25.21 10.96 -7.66
CA TRP A 95 26.31 11.82 -8.11
C TRP A 95 26.51 11.74 -9.63
N ILE A 96 27.29 12.69 -10.16
CA ILE A 96 27.59 12.83 -11.59
C ILE A 96 29.08 12.63 -11.82
N GLU A 97 29.41 11.72 -12.74
CA GLU A 97 30.76 11.52 -13.30
C GLU A 97 31.10 12.56 -14.38
#